data_AF-A0A521NI93-F1
#
_entry.id   AF-A0A521NI93-F1
#
_cell.length_a   1.000
_cell.length_b   1.000
_cell.length_c   1.000
_cell.angle_alpha   90.00
_cell.angle_beta   90.00
_cell.angle_gamma   90.00
#
_symmetry.space_group_name_H-M   'P 1'
#
loop_
_entity.id
_entity.type
_entity.pdbx_description
1 polymer ?
#
loop_
_entity_poly.entity_id
_entity_poly.type
_entity_poly.pdbx_seq_one_letter_code
_entity_poly.pdbx_strand_id
1 'polypeptide(L)'
;MDLPIRPPGRSPEVVDETLLRWGMGEEPDLPAMAASLTRLLDSEAPSPVGMGTLIRHIHERYHRVLAGVMEDALTLASVCEAAHGASDVWPHGLSDLVAEILDELEQHQQREYAVVFPMLLGGSAGTPGVAGIMTDEHARLRCRLDALTAMTRQFTAPPGACVKWRVLYVLCCKIDLDLREQMRMEENELFSPFLRHPTEDAVCSDTTSGAR
;
A
#
# COMPACT_ATOMS: atom_id res chain seq x y z
N MET A 1 -27.68 12.27 -19.78
CA MET A 1 -26.94 11.19 -19.10
C MET A 1 -25.66 11.00 -19.90
N ASP A 2 -24.59 11.68 -19.50
CA ASP A 2 -23.29 11.48 -20.12
C ASP A 2 -22.71 10.17 -19.58
N LEU A 3 -22.47 9.23 -20.49
CA LEU A 3 -21.69 8.02 -20.17
C LEU A 3 -20.29 8.47 -19.75
N PRO A 4 -19.69 7.92 -18.68
CA PRO A 4 -18.32 8.22 -18.36
C PRO A 4 -17.43 7.82 -19.53
N ILE A 5 -16.61 8.77 -20.02
CA ILE A 5 -15.64 8.52 -21.08
C ILE A 5 -14.65 7.51 -20.52
N ARG A 6 -14.78 6.25 -20.95
CA ARG A 6 -13.85 5.19 -20.61
C ARG A 6 -12.47 5.62 -21.12
N PRO A 7 -11.42 5.64 -20.27
CA PRO A 7 -10.07 5.95 -20.74
C PRO A 7 -9.70 4.99 -21.88
N PRO A 8 -8.90 5.42 -22.87
CA PRO A 8 -8.48 4.56 -23.96
C PRO A 8 -7.85 3.29 -23.38
N GLY A 9 -8.28 2.12 -23.88
CA GLY A 9 -7.74 0.84 -23.43
C GLY A 9 -6.21 0.81 -23.59
N ARG A 10 -5.49 0.26 -22.60
CA ARG A 10 -4.03 0.11 -22.67
C ARG A 10 -3.65 -0.78 -23.86
N SER A 11 -2.52 -0.48 -24.51
CA SER A 11 -2.07 -1.24 -25.68
C SER A 11 -1.72 -2.69 -25.30
N PRO A 12 -1.87 -3.67 -26.23
CA PRO A 12 -1.50 -5.06 -25.99
C PRO A 12 -0.05 -5.24 -25.54
N GLU A 13 0.88 -4.46 -26.11
CA GLU A 13 2.31 -4.50 -25.76
C GLU A 13 2.55 -4.24 -24.27
N VAL A 14 1.87 -3.25 -23.68
CA VAL A 14 2.00 -2.93 -22.25
C VAL A 14 1.48 -4.06 -21.37
N VAL A 15 0.41 -4.73 -21.79
CA VAL A 15 -0.17 -5.87 -21.06
C VAL A 15 0.78 -7.06 -21.09
N ASP A 16 1.37 -7.36 -22.25
CA ASP A 16 2.31 -8.46 -22.40
C ASP A 16 3.60 -8.19 -21.62
N GLU A 17 4.12 -6.96 -21.67
CA GLU A 17 5.24 -6.53 -20.82
C GLU A 17 4.95 -6.70 -19.33
N THR A 18 3.75 -6.30 -18.86
CA THR A 18 3.34 -6.54 -17.48
C THR A 18 3.36 -8.03 -17.17
N LEU A 19 2.76 -8.89 -17.99
CA LEU A 19 2.75 -10.33 -17.74
C LEU A 19 4.16 -10.93 -17.69
N LEU A 20 5.07 -10.49 -18.57
CA LEU A 20 6.46 -10.91 -18.59
C LEU A 20 7.21 -10.52 -17.30
N ARG A 21 6.96 -9.34 -16.73
CA ARG A 21 7.53 -8.95 -15.42
C ARG A 21 7.12 -9.92 -14.30
N TRP A 22 5.97 -10.56 -14.44
CA TRP A 22 5.45 -11.56 -13.50
C TRP A 22 5.77 -13.02 -13.90
N GLY A 23 6.64 -13.20 -14.89
CA GLY A 23 7.09 -14.50 -15.39
C GLY A 23 6.05 -15.26 -16.21
N MET A 24 5.02 -14.57 -16.69
CA MET A 24 3.92 -15.15 -17.47
C MET A 24 4.10 -14.75 -18.94
N GLY A 25 4.68 -15.64 -19.74
CA GLY A 25 4.77 -15.50 -21.21
C GLY A 25 3.98 -16.61 -21.92
N GLU A 26 4.21 -16.78 -23.23
CA GLU A 26 3.72 -17.96 -23.97
C GLU A 26 4.25 -19.27 -23.37
N GLU A 27 5.51 -19.25 -22.92
CA GLU A 27 6.10 -20.24 -22.03
C GLU A 27 6.42 -19.59 -20.66
N PRO A 28 6.23 -20.29 -19.53
CA PRO A 28 6.57 -19.75 -18.22
C PRO A 28 8.08 -19.55 -18.07
N ASP A 29 8.51 -18.32 -17.78
CA ASP A 29 9.92 -17.98 -17.50
C ASP A 29 10.22 -18.24 -16.01
N LEU A 30 10.86 -19.37 -15.72
CA LEU A 30 11.17 -19.79 -14.35
C LEU A 30 12.01 -18.77 -13.56
N PRO A 31 13.11 -18.20 -14.10
CA PRO A 31 13.81 -17.07 -13.47
C PRO A 31 12.91 -15.87 -13.15
N ALA A 32 12.08 -15.41 -14.08
CA ALA A 32 11.19 -14.26 -13.87
C ALA A 32 10.07 -14.57 -12.87
N MET A 33 9.53 -15.79 -12.90
CA MET A 33 8.60 -16.29 -11.89
C MET A 33 9.25 -16.34 -10.51
N ALA A 34 10.48 -16.86 -10.39
CA ALA A 34 11.21 -16.90 -9.13
C ALA A 34 11.45 -15.49 -8.57
N ALA A 35 11.87 -14.54 -9.41
CA ALA A 35 12.02 -13.14 -9.02
C ALA A 35 10.70 -12.51 -8.57
N SER A 36 9.59 -12.87 -9.23
CA SER A 36 8.25 -12.41 -8.87
C SER A 36 7.77 -13.00 -7.55
N LEU A 37 8.02 -14.29 -7.31
CA LEU A 37 7.78 -14.94 -6.02
C LEU A 37 8.61 -14.28 -4.92
N THR A 38 9.88 -13.96 -5.16
CA THR A 38 10.70 -13.21 -4.19
C THR A 38 10.13 -11.84 -3.88
N ARG A 39 9.55 -11.13 -4.86
CA ARG A 39 8.85 -9.86 -4.59
C ARG A 39 7.60 -10.07 -3.74
N LEU A 40 6.89 -11.18 -3.93
CA LEU A 40 5.67 -11.51 -3.20
C LEU A 40 5.93 -11.96 -1.76
N LEU A 41 7.01 -12.71 -1.54
CA LEU A 41 7.37 -13.24 -0.23
C LEU A 41 7.85 -12.12 0.70
N ASP A 42 7.25 -12.04 1.88
CA ASP A 42 7.76 -11.22 2.97
C ASP A 42 9.01 -11.86 3.54
N SER A 43 10.06 -11.05 3.77
CA SER A 43 11.03 -11.45 4.78
C SER A 43 10.41 -11.13 6.14
N GLU A 44 10.15 -12.14 6.97
CA GLU A 44 9.88 -11.98 8.41
C GLU A 44 11.12 -11.44 9.18
N ALA A 45 11.96 -10.66 8.52
CA ALA A 45 13.07 -10.00 9.15
C ALA A 45 12.51 -8.97 10.14
N PRO A 46 13.06 -8.91 11.36
CA PRO A 46 12.63 -7.89 12.31
C PRO A 46 12.85 -6.50 11.71
N SER A 47 11.93 -5.58 12.03
CA SER A 47 12.02 -4.19 11.61
C SER A 47 13.39 -3.60 11.98
N PRO A 48 14.01 -2.79 11.10
CA PRO A 48 15.27 -2.14 11.41
C PRO A 48 15.16 -1.25 12.65
N VAL A 49 16.17 -1.32 13.51
CA VAL A 49 16.25 -0.46 14.69
C VAL A 49 16.72 0.93 14.28
N GLY A 50 16.02 1.96 14.75
CA GLY A 50 16.35 3.38 14.52
C GLY A 50 15.43 4.03 13.50
N MET A 51 15.08 5.30 13.72
CA MET A 51 14.10 6.02 12.91
C MET A 51 14.53 6.19 11.45
N GLY A 52 15.76 6.67 11.21
CA GLY A 52 16.25 6.89 9.85
C GLY A 52 16.42 5.59 9.05
N THR A 53 16.82 4.50 9.70
CA THR A 53 16.92 3.18 9.09
C THR A 53 15.55 2.57 8.80
N LEU A 54 14.57 2.76 9.69
CA LEU A 54 13.18 2.37 9.49
C LEU A 54 12.53 3.13 8.33
N ILE A 55 12.67 4.46 8.27
CA ILE A 55 12.17 5.28 7.15
C ILE A 55 12.77 4.82 5.82
N ARG A 56 14.08 4.59 5.79
CA ARG A 56 14.75 4.09 4.58
C ARG A 56 14.21 2.72 4.17
N HIS A 57 13.97 1.83 5.13
CA HIS A 57 13.40 0.52 4.86
C HIS A 57 11.96 0.60 4.31
N ILE A 58 11.11 1.43 4.92
CA ILE A 58 9.76 1.72 4.42
C ILE A 58 9.80 2.17 2.96
N HIS A 59 10.69 3.10 2.63
CA HIS A 59 10.88 3.54 1.24
C HIS A 59 11.35 2.43 0.30
N GLU A 60 12.45 1.75 0.65
CA GLU A 60 13.14 0.81 -0.24
C GLU A 60 12.36 -0.48 -0.49
N ARG A 61 11.67 -0.98 0.55
CA ARG A 61 10.92 -2.24 0.55
C ARG A 61 9.46 -2.04 0.19
N TYR A 62 8.81 -0.96 0.61
CA TYR A 62 7.37 -0.79 0.41
C TYR A 62 7.10 0.24 -0.68
N HIS A 63 7.41 1.53 -0.50
CA HIS A 63 6.98 2.59 -1.42
C HIS A 63 7.47 2.33 -2.86
N ARG A 64 8.76 2.06 -3.01
CA ARG A 64 9.38 1.82 -4.32
C ARG A 64 8.84 0.56 -5.00
N VAL A 65 8.51 -0.48 -4.23
CA VAL A 65 8.00 -1.75 -4.78
C VAL A 65 6.52 -1.60 -5.15
N LEU A 66 5.72 -1.03 -4.26
CA LEU A 66 4.29 -0.84 -4.43
C LEU A 66 3.96 0.03 -5.64
N ALA A 67 4.75 1.07 -5.94
CA ALA A 67 4.54 1.90 -7.14
C ALA A 67 4.40 1.05 -8.42
N GLY A 68 5.36 0.16 -8.68
CA GLY A 68 5.31 -0.71 -9.86
C GLY A 68 4.21 -1.78 -9.79
N VAL A 69 3.96 -2.34 -8.60
CA VAL A 69 2.89 -3.35 -8.41
C VAL A 69 1.51 -2.75 -8.64
N MET A 70 1.26 -1.53 -8.16
CA MET A 70 0.00 -0.81 -8.36
C MET A 70 -0.24 -0.49 -9.84
N GLU A 71 0.78 -0.02 -10.56
CA GLU A 71 0.68 0.25 -12.00
C GLU A 71 0.38 -1.01 -12.82
N ASP A 72 1.04 -2.12 -12.51
CA ASP A 72 0.79 -3.41 -13.13
C ASP A 72 -0.63 -3.93 -12.81
N ALA A 73 -1.08 -3.80 -11.55
CA ALA A 73 -2.42 -4.18 -11.12
C ALA A 73 -3.49 -3.36 -11.85
N LEU A 74 -3.31 -2.03 -11.94
CA LEU A 74 -4.22 -1.17 -12.68
C LEU A 74 -4.29 -1.55 -14.16
N THR A 75 -3.13 -1.83 -14.77
CA THR A 75 -3.05 -2.31 -16.15
C THR A 75 -3.88 -3.56 -16.36
N LEU A 76 -3.67 -4.57 -15.52
CA LEU A 76 -4.39 -5.85 -15.61
C LEU A 76 -5.87 -5.71 -15.29
N ALA A 77 -6.24 -4.90 -14.30
CA ALA A 77 -7.63 -4.65 -13.92
C ALA A 77 -8.42 -4.06 -15.08
N SER A 78 -7.90 -3.00 -15.72
CA SER A 78 -8.57 -2.34 -16.84
C SER A 78 -8.84 -3.27 -18.01
N VAL A 79 -7.87 -4.12 -18.38
CA VAL A 79 -8.01 -5.03 -19.53
C VAL A 79 -8.84 -6.26 -19.20
N CYS A 80 -8.74 -6.77 -17.97
CA CYS A 80 -9.56 -7.89 -17.50
C CYS A 80 -11.03 -7.49 -17.47
N GLU A 81 -11.38 -6.34 -16.90
CA GLU A 81 -12.77 -5.86 -16.91
C GLU A 81 -13.27 -5.53 -18.31
N ALA A 82 -12.42 -5.04 -19.22
CA ALA A 82 -12.81 -4.88 -20.61
C ALA A 82 -13.18 -6.20 -21.30
N ALA A 83 -12.38 -7.25 -21.06
CA ALA A 83 -12.58 -8.55 -21.67
C ALA A 83 -13.76 -9.34 -21.09
N HIS A 84 -14.07 -9.14 -19.81
CA HIS A 84 -15.05 -9.94 -19.07
C HIS A 84 -16.28 -9.16 -18.59
N GLY A 85 -16.36 -7.86 -18.89
CA GLY A 85 -17.38 -6.93 -18.38
C GLY A 85 -18.84 -7.21 -18.77
N ALA A 86 -19.08 -8.19 -19.65
CA ALA A 86 -20.44 -8.61 -20.03
C ALA A 86 -21.00 -9.75 -19.14
N SER A 87 -20.24 -10.22 -18.14
CA SER A 87 -20.61 -11.35 -17.29
C SER A 87 -20.51 -11.01 -15.81
N ASP A 88 -21.62 -11.21 -15.08
CA ASP A 88 -21.73 -10.97 -13.63
C ASP A 88 -20.91 -11.96 -12.77
N VAL A 89 -20.24 -12.94 -13.39
CA VAL A 89 -19.34 -13.86 -12.70
C VAL A 89 -18.13 -13.10 -12.12
N TRP A 90 -17.74 -12.03 -12.80
CA TRP A 90 -16.55 -11.22 -12.51
C TRP A 90 -16.93 -9.94 -11.77
N PRO A 91 -16.11 -9.47 -10.81
CA PRO A 91 -16.34 -8.18 -10.19
C PRO A 91 -16.23 -7.04 -11.20
N HIS A 92 -17.15 -6.08 -11.10
CA HIS A 92 -17.16 -4.83 -11.84
C HIS A 92 -16.70 -3.69 -10.93
N GLY A 93 -15.90 -2.76 -11.47
CA GLY A 93 -15.36 -1.62 -10.72
C GLY A 93 -14.04 -1.89 -10.00
N LEU A 94 -13.35 -2.99 -10.30
CA LEU A 94 -12.05 -3.33 -9.71
C LEU A 94 -10.94 -2.38 -10.15
N SER A 95 -10.93 -1.99 -11.42
CA SER A 95 -10.02 -1.04 -12.02
C SER A 95 -10.21 0.36 -11.45
N ASP A 96 -11.47 0.78 -11.23
CA ASP A 96 -11.77 2.05 -10.57
C ASP A 96 -11.25 2.03 -9.13
N LEU A 97 -11.53 0.98 -8.35
CA LEU A 97 -11.03 0.87 -6.98
C LEU A 97 -9.49 0.84 -6.92
N VAL A 98 -8.82 0.11 -7.82
CA VAL A 98 -7.35 0.07 -7.86
C VAL A 98 -6.78 1.45 -8.23
N ALA A 99 -7.41 2.19 -9.14
CA ALA A 99 -7.02 3.55 -9.49
C ALA A 99 -7.19 4.52 -8.31
N GLU A 100 -8.28 4.41 -7.55
CA GLU A 100 -8.49 5.21 -6.34
C GLU A 100 -7.44 4.92 -5.26
N ILE A 101 -7.10 3.65 -5.03
CA ILE A 101 -6.04 3.29 -4.08
C ILE A 101 -4.70 3.85 -4.53
N LEU A 102 -4.39 3.81 -5.83
CA LEU A 102 -3.14 4.36 -6.37
C LEU A 102 -3.03 5.86 -6.13
N ASP A 103 -4.06 6.63 -6.49
CA ASP A 103 -4.07 8.10 -6.32
C ASP A 103 -3.93 8.48 -4.83
N GLU A 104 -4.66 7.82 -3.94
CA GLU A 104 -4.53 8.08 -2.50
C GLU A 104 -3.16 7.72 -1.97
N LEU A 105 -2.59 6.60 -2.39
CA LEU A 105 -1.28 6.14 -1.96
C LEU A 105 -0.17 7.10 -2.42
N GLU A 106 -0.23 7.58 -3.66
CA GLU A 106 0.76 8.54 -4.19
C GLU A 106 0.73 9.86 -3.40
N GLN A 107 -0.46 10.41 -3.17
CA GLN A 107 -0.62 11.64 -2.38
C GLN A 107 -0.15 11.45 -0.94
N HIS A 108 -0.46 10.30 -0.34
CA HIS A 108 -0.05 9.93 1.00
C HIS A 108 1.48 9.83 1.11
N GLN A 109 2.13 9.02 0.28
CA GLN A 109 3.58 8.84 0.31
C GLN A 109 4.33 10.13 -0.04
N GLN A 110 3.79 10.97 -0.93
CA GLN A 110 4.37 12.28 -1.21
C GLN A 110 4.38 13.17 0.04
N ARG A 111 3.27 13.18 0.81
CA ARG A 111 3.17 13.93 2.08
C ARG A 111 4.18 13.40 3.09
N GLU A 112 4.36 12.08 3.14
CA GLU A 112 5.36 11.47 4.01
C GLU A 112 6.78 11.97 3.71
N TYR A 113 7.20 11.93 2.44
CA TYR A 113 8.52 12.40 2.05
C TYR A 113 8.72 13.90 2.22
N ALA A 114 7.74 14.70 1.83
CA ALA A 114 7.87 16.15 1.80
C ALA A 114 7.77 16.78 3.19
N VAL A 115 7.01 16.16 4.11
CA VAL A 115 6.63 16.78 5.38
C VAL A 115 6.87 15.86 6.57
N VAL A 116 6.26 14.67 6.58
CA VAL A 116 6.18 13.81 7.78
C VAL A 116 7.57 13.32 8.20
N PHE A 117 8.29 12.63 7.31
CA PHE A 117 9.60 12.05 7.61
C PHE A 117 10.63 13.13 8.00
N PRO A 118 10.73 14.29 7.31
CA PRO A 118 11.56 15.39 7.77
C PRO A 118 11.20 15.89 9.18
N MET A 119 9.91 16.05 9.49
CA MET A 119 9.47 16.52 10.82
C MET A 119 9.76 15.52 11.93
N LEU A 120 9.63 14.22 11.66
CA LEU A 120 9.97 13.15 12.60
C LEU A 120 11.47 13.16 12.91
N LEU A 121 12.32 13.21 11.88
CA LEU A 121 13.77 13.25 12.02
C LEU A 121 14.26 14.51 12.74
N GLY A 122 13.56 15.64 12.54
CA GLY A 122 13.87 16.92 13.19
C GLY A 122 13.37 17.06 14.63
N GLY A 123 12.49 16.17 15.12
CA GLY A 123 11.93 16.25 16.47
C GLY A 123 11.08 17.49 16.73
N SER A 124 10.32 17.95 15.74
CA SER A 124 9.56 19.21 15.82
C SER A 124 8.37 19.15 16.81
N ALA A 125 7.96 20.30 17.38
CA ALA A 125 6.78 20.38 18.25
C ALA A 125 5.46 20.01 17.56
N GLY A 126 5.41 20.01 16.22
CA GLY A 126 4.23 19.66 15.43
C GLY A 126 4.08 18.15 15.15
N THR A 127 5.06 17.34 15.53
CA THR A 127 5.12 15.91 15.18
C THR A 127 3.90 15.09 15.64
N PRO A 128 3.35 15.27 16.86
CA PRO A 128 2.14 14.54 17.26
C PRO A 128 0.90 14.86 16.39
N GLY A 129 0.76 16.12 15.96
CA GLY A 129 -0.35 16.54 15.11
C GLY A 129 -0.28 15.92 13.72
N VAL A 130 0.92 15.89 13.13
CA VAL A 130 1.15 15.24 11.83
C VAL A 130 0.92 13.73 11.92
N ALA A 131 1.41 13.08 12.97
CA ALA A 131 1.16 11.64 13.19
C ALA A 131 -0.34 11.31 13.28
N GLY A 132 -1.16 12.16 13.91
CA GLY A 132 -2.61 11.99 13.96
C GLY A 132 -3.26 12.04 12.56
N ILE A 133 -2.86 13.01 11.73
CA ILE A 133 -3.36 13.13 10.34
C ILE A 133 -3.02 11.89 9.51
N MET A 134 -1.81 11.35 9.66
CA MET A 134 -1.39 10.15 8.93
C MET A 134 -2.21 8.91 9.35
N THR A 135 -2.50 8.75 10.64
CA THR A 135 -3.36 7.65 11.12
C THR A 135 -4.78 7.72 10.53
N ASP A 136 -5.34 8.92 10.35
CA ASP A 136 -6.65 9.10 9.70
C ASP A 136 -6.60 8.77 8.20
N GLU A 137 -5.49 9.09 7.52
CA GLU A 137 -5.25 8.68 6.13
C GLU A 137 -5.16 7.16 5.99
N HIS A 138 -4.41 6.52 6.88
CA HIS A 138 -4.33 5.05 6.92
C HIS A 138 -5.70 4.41 7.15
N ALA A 139 -6.57 5.03 7.96
CA ALA A 139 -7.90 4.50 8.22
C ALA A 139 -8.73 4.45 6.94
N ARG A 140 -8.65 5.49 6.11
CA ARG A 140 -9.31 5.53 4.79
C ARG A 140 -8.73 4.51 3.82
N LEU A 141 -7.40 4.38 3.77
CA LEU A 141 -6.74 3.35 2.96
C LEU A 141 -7.17 1.94 3.37
N ARG A 142 -7.24 1.63 4.67
CA ARG A 142 -7.73 0.33 5.16
C ARG A 142 -9.15 0.02 4.70
N CYS A 143 -10.06 0.99 4.73
CA CYS A 143 -11.42 0.78 4.21
C CYS A 143 -11.42 0.39 2.72
N ARG A 144 -10.53 0.95 1.91
CA ARG A 144 -10.39 0.57 0.49
C ARG A 144 -9.76 -0.81 0.31
N LEU A 145 -8.79 -1.16 1.14
CA LEU A 145 -8.20 -2.50 1.17
C LEU A 145 -9.22 -3.57 1.59
N ASP A 146 -10.12 -3.25 2.52
CA ASP A 146 -11.24 -4.12 2.88
C ASP A 146 -12.21 -4.30 1.70
N ALA A 147 -12.53 -3.22 0.97
CA ALA A 147 -13.34 -3.28 -0.24
C ALA A 147 -12.66 -4.12 -1.34
N LEU A 148 -11.35 -3.97 -1.52
CA LEU A 148 -10.56 -4.74 -2.48
C LEU A 148 -10.59 -6.23 -2.14
N THR A 149 -10.41 -6.57 -0.86
CA THR A 149 -10.49 -7.94 -0.35
C THR A 149 -11.89 -8.53 -0.58
N ALA A 150 -12.95 -7.78 -0.31
CA ALA A 150 -14.33 -8.23 -0.51
C ALA A 150 -14.65 -8.47 -2.00
N MET A 151 -14.32 -7.51 -2.86
CA MET A 151 -14.61 -7.57 -4.30
C MET A 151 -13.84 -8.70 -5.00
N THR A 152 -12.63 -9.02 -4.53
CA THR A 152 -11.83 -10.12 -5.05
C THR A 152 -12.15 -11.48 -4.42
N ARG A 153 -13.16 -11.57 -3.54
CA ARG A 153 -13.50 -12.78 -2.77
C ARG A 153 -12.27 -13.33 -2.06
N GLN A 154 -11.62 -12.48 -1.27
CA GLN A 154 -10.36 -12.81 -0.57
C GLN A 154 -9.29 -13.26 -1.56
N PHE A 155 -9.14 -12.52 -2.66
CA PHE A 155 -8.18 -12.81 -3.74
C PHE A 155 -8.33 -14.21 -4.36
N THR A 156 -9.52 -14.80 -4.30
CA THR A 156 -9.80 -16.13 -4.84
C THR A 156 -10.39 -16.02 -6.25
N ALA A 157 -9.57 -16.30 -7.26
CA ALA A 157 -9.99 -16.24 -8.64
C ALA A 157 -11.08 -17.30 -8.94
N PRO A 158 -12.13 -16.96 -9.71
CA PRO A 158 -13.18 -17.92 -10.04
C PRO A 158 -12.67 -19.03 -10.99
N PRO A 159 -13.37 -20.17 -11.05
CA PRO A 159 -13.05 -21.24 -12.00
C PRO A 159 -12.99 -20.71 -13.44
N GLY A 160 -11.99 -21.15 -14.20
CA GLY A 160 -11.79 -20.71 -15.58
C GLY A 160 -11.17 -19.32 -15.75
N ALA A 161 -10.75 -18.65 -14.66
CA ALA A 161 -10.00 -17.40 -14.74
C ALA A 161 -8.77 -17.52 -15.63
N CYS A 162 -8.65 -16.59 -16.59
CA CYS A 162 -7.51 -16.46 -17.47
C CYS A 162 -6.26 -16.07 -16.66
N VAL A 163 -5.08 -16.24 -17.27
CA VAL A 163 -3.79 -15.95 -16.62
C VAL A 163 -3.73 -14.50 -16.12
N LYS A 164 -4.16 -13.52 -16.94
CA LYS A 164 -4.20 -12.10 -16.56
C LYS A 164 -4.99 -11.85 -15.27
N TRP A 165 -6.17 -12.47 -15.15
CA TRP A 165 -7.02 -12.31 -13.97
C TRP A 165 -6.39 -12.93 -12.72
N ARG A 166 -5.75 -14.09 -12.87
CA ARG A 166 -5.04 -14.75 -11.78
C ARG A 166 -3.86 -13.92 -11.29
N VAL A 167 -3.06 -13.39 -12.23
CA VAL A 167 -1.95 -12.48 -11.90
C VAL A 167 -2.49 -11.25 -11.19
N LEU A 168 -3.54 -10.61 -11.72
CA LEU A 168 -4.19 -9.46 -11.07
C LEU A 168 -4.52 -9.74 -9.60
N TYR A 169 -5.13 -10.88 -9.29
CA TYR A 169 -5.48 -11.21 -7.90
C TYR A 169 -4.26 -11.45 -7.01
N VAL A 170 -3.18 -12.00 -7.56
CA VAL A 170 -1.89 -12.09 -6.85
C VAL A 170 -1.35 -10.69 -6.56
N LEU A 171 -1.46 -9.74 -7.50
CA LEU A 171 -1.03 -8.35 -7.29
C LEU A 171 -1.89 -7.65 -6.24
N CYS A 172 -3.21 -7.80 -6.30
CA CYS A 172 -4.11 -7.22 -5.31
C CYS A 172 -3.84 -7.77 -3.90
N CYS A 173 -3.57 -9.07 -3.76
CA CYS A 173 -3.18 -9.67 -2.49
C CYS A 173 -1.86 -9.08 -1.97
N LYS A 174 -0.88 -8.90 -2.86
CA LYS A 174 0.40 -8.28 -2.52
C LYS A 174 0.23 -6.84 -2.04
N ILE A 175 -0.58 -6.06 -2.73
CA ILE A 175 -0.90 -4.67 -2.39
C ILE A 175 -1.53 -4.60 -1.00
N ASP A 176 -2.52 -5.44 -0.72
CA ASP A 176 -3.20 -5.49 0.58
C ASP A 176 -2.22 -5.82 1.73
N LEU A 177 -1.42 -6.86 1.57
CA LEU A 177 -0.45 -7.29 2.58
C LEU A 177 0.63 -6.22 2.83
N ASP A 178 1.28 -5.73 1.77
CA ASP A 178 2.38 -4.78 1.90
C ASP A 178 1.92 -3.43 2.46
N LEU A 179 0.76 -2.92 2.02
CA LEU A 179 0.25 -1.64 2.54
C LEU A 179 -0.15 -1.75 4.01
N ARG A 180 -0.79 -2.85 4.41
CA ARG A 180 -1.12 -3.06 5.83
C ARG A 180 0.13 -3.15 6.69
N GLU A 181 1.16 -3.85 6.22
CA GLU A 181 2.40 -3.98 6.96
C GLU A 181 3.17 -2.66 7.04
N GLN A 182 3.26 -1.92 5.92
CA GLN A 182 3.82 -0.56 5.91
C GLN A 182 3.12 0.33 6.95
N MET A 183 1.79 0.45 6.88
CA MET A 183 1.02 1.30 7.80
C MET A 183 1.19 0.84 9.26
N ARG A 184 1.30 -0.48 9.51
CA ARG A 184 1.58 -1.02 10.85
C ARG A 184 2.95 -0.57 11.34
N MET A 185 3.99 -0.64 10.51
CA MET A 185 5.34 -0.20 10.88
C MET A 185 5.37 1.30 11.17
N GLU A 186 4.72 2.11 10.33
CA GLU A 186 4.59 3.54 10.54
C GLU A 186 3.87 3.87 11.84
N GLU A 187 2.69 3.30 12.08
CA GLU A 187 1.89 3.58 13.27
C GLU A 187 2.56 3.08 14.55
N ASN A 188 2.96 1.81 14.57
CA ASN A 188 3.37 1.14 15.81
C ASN A 188 4.84 1.36 16.17
N GLU A 189 5.67 1.72 15.20
CA GLU A 189 7.12 1.86 15.40
C GLU A 189 7.59 3.29 15.13
N LEU A 190 7.13 3.92 14.04
CA LEU A 190 7.61 5.25 13.65
C LEU A 190 6.87 6.39 14.39
N PHE A 191 5.54 6.32 14.49
CA PHE A 191 4.69 7.36 15.07
C PHE A 191 4.44 7.15 16.55
N SER A 192 4.40 5.90 17.01
CA SER A 192 4.13 5.54 18.40
C SER A 192 4.98 6.27 19.45
N PRO A 193 6.28 6.56 19.23
CA PRO A 193 7.08 7.37 20.17
C PRO A 193 6.56 8.80 20.40
N PHE A 194 5.77 9.33 19.46
CA PHE A 194 5.26 10.72 19.48
C PHE A 194 3.78 10.82 19.85
N LEU A 195 3.02 9.74 19.63
CA LEU A 195 1.61 9.66 20.01
C LEU A 195 1.43 9.25 21.48
N ARG A 196 2.45 8.65 22.10
CA ARG A 196 2.45 8.41 23.54
C ARG A 196 2.63 9.73 24.29
N HIS A 197 1.62 10.08 25.09
CA HIS A 197 1.63 11.26 25.95
C HIS A 197 2.84 11.29 26.89
N PRO A 198 3.35 12.47 27.27
CA PRO A 198 4.36 12.60 28.32
C PRO A 198 3.86 11.84 29.56
N THR A 199 4.73 11.00 30.13
CA THR A 199 4.44 10.33 31.39
C THR A 199 4.03 11.38 32.43
N GLU A 200 3.06 11.02 33.28
CA GLU A 200 2.59 11.78 34.44
C GLU A 200 3.70 12.10 35.48
N ASP A 201 4.97 11.92 35.14
CA ASP A 201 6.12 12.10 36.05
C ASP A 201 6.65 13.54 36.08
N ALA A 202 6.02 14.47 35.35
CA ALA A 202 6.35 15.89 35.42
C ALA A 202 5.65 16.67 36.54
N VAL A 203 4.99 15.99 37.50
CA VAL A 203 4.59 16.61 38.77
C VAL A 203 5.71 16.38 39.79
N CYS A 204 6.90 16.91 39.50
CA CYS A 204 7.95 17.01 40.51
C CYS A 204 7.69 18.26 41.35
N SER A 205 7.29 18.01 42.59
CA SER A 205 7.90 18.62 43.77
C SER A 205 8.15 20.12 43.71
N ASP A 206 7.15 20.92 44.08
CA ASP A 206 7.44 22.22 44.67
C ASP A 206 6.51 22.48 45.86
N THR A 207 6.90 21.93 47.01
CA THR A 207 6.67 22.59 48.29
C THR A 207 7.81 22.20 49.23
N THR A 208 8.92 22.93 49.13
CA THR A 208 9.85 23.04 50.25
C THR A 208 10.03 24.50 50.63
N SER A 209 10.04 24.73 51.94
CA SER A 209 10.41 25.95 52.66
C SER A 209 9.26 26.96 52.86
N GLY A 210 8.87 27.32 54.07
CA GLY A 210 9.40 27.03 55.39
C GLY A 210 8.94 28.07 56.42
N ALA A 211 9.43 27.88 57.64
CA ALA A 211 9.57 28.84 58.73
C ALA A 211 8.43 29.01 59.77
N ARG A 212 8.81 28.56 60.98
CA ARG A 212 8.46 29.00 62.35
C ARG A 212 7.20 28.46 63.01
#